data_AF-A0A1F7Q2T1-F1
#
_entry.id   AF-A0A1F7Q2T1-F1
#
_cell.length_a   1.000
_cell.length_b   1.000
_cell.length_c   1.000
_cell.angle_alpha   90.00
_cell.angle_beta   90.00
_cell.angle_gamma   90.00
#
_symmetry.space_group_name_H-M   'P 1'
#
loop_
_entity.id
_entity.type
_entity.pdbx_description
1 polymer ?
#
loop_
_entity_poly.entity_id
_entity_poly.type
_entity_poly.pdbx_seq_one_letter_code
_entity_poly.pdbx_strand_id
1 'polypeptide(L)'
;MIDQDRLHQTKFSHTLTEDGVNQAKRLFGVPKKKIPKQTQREIYVHQVMDSFTELQRTVESLDMAELFLKSYSVSKSWRGRYDQNHYFGYHYEAWIINSIRLYERLLILINSVYWLEIKHKDVSYKEIADHPKLRGTDTLKVLNKVHGAISNLQGAKNSVFHRYAYSDPELDEINKYNFLARNSEGEQKEQFSRFAKLKMRLFYLPQKRREVANNNIELLKAVDAILETLERPYVKHRDTLEDNSQVGK
;
A
#
# COMPACT_ATOMS: atom_id res chain seq x y z
N MET A 1 7.15 11.69 4.80
CA MET A 1 6.49 11.98 3.51
C MET A 1 7.21 11.14 2.51
N ILE A 2 6.46 10.25 1.90
CA ILE A 2 6.96 9.26 0.97
C ILE A 2 7.30 9.99 -0.32
N ASP A 3 8.51 9.74 -0.84
CA ASP A 3 8.86 10.16 -2.19
C ASP A 3 8.03 9.36 -3.19
N GLN A 4 7.13 10.03 -3.90
CA GLN A 4 6.22 9.39 -4.86
C GLN A 4 6.96 8.85 -6.08
N ASP A 5 8.11 9.45 -6.42
CA ASP A 5 8.92 9.01 -7.56
C ASP A 5 9.78 7.78 -7.23
N ARG A 6 9.86 7.41 -5.95
CA ARG A 6 10.72 6.31 -5.46
C ARG A 6 10.46 4.99 -6.18
N LEU A 7 9.19 4.63 -6.39
CA LEU A 7 8.85 3.39 -7.08
C LEU A 7 9.34 3.38 -8.54
N HIS A 8 9.53 4.54 -9.14
CA HIS A 8 9.99 4.68 -10.53
C HIS A 8 11.51 4.64 -10.67
N GLN A 9 12.28 4.56 -9.58
CA GLN A 9 13.74 4.59 -9.60
C GLN A 9 14.38 3.22 -9.90
N THR A 10 13.62 2.12 -9.80
CA THR A 10 14.17 0.78 -10.08
C THR A 10 14.24 0.52 -11.58
N LYS A 11 15.21 -0.30 -11.99
CA LYS A 11 15.35 -0.70 -13.40
C LYS A 11 14.06 -1.32 -13.95
N PHE A 12 13.42 -2.18 -13.16
CA PHE A 12 12.14 -2.80 -13.49
C PHE A 12 11.06 -1.77 -13.84
N SER A 13 10.87 -0.77 -12.98
CA SER A 13 9.84 0.25 -13.16
C SER A 13 10.10 1.11 -14.40
N HIS A 14 11.36 1.44 -14.69
CA HIS A 14 11.73 2.15 -15.92
C HIS A 14 11.37 1.33 -17.16
N THR A 15 11.80 0.06 -17.22
CA THR A 15 11.57 -0.80 -18.37
C THR A 15 10.08 -1.10 -18.59
N LEU A 16 9.33 -1.36 -17.52
CA LEU A 16 7.87 -1.51 -17.60
C LEU A 16 7.18 -0.23 -18.12
N THR A 17 7.62 0.94 -17.66
CA THR A 17 7.08 2.24 -18.08
C THR A 17 7.36 2.51 -19.55
N GLU A 18 8.58 2.24 -20.01
CA GLU A 18 8.96 2.36 -21.43
C GLU A 18 8.09 1.47 -22.32
N ASP A 19 7.89 0.20 -21.94
CA ASP A 19 7.03 -0.71 -22.67
C ASP A 19 5.57 -0.22 -22.72
N GLY A 20 5.04 0.26 -21.59
CA GLY A 20 3.70 0.85 -21.53
C GLY A 20 3.55 2.09 -22.41
N VAL A 21 4.55 2.99 -22.43
CA VAL A 21 4.56 4.17 -23.31
C VAL A 21 4.59 3.75 -24.77
N ASN A 22 5.40 2.75 -25.14
CA ASN A 22 5.48 2.26 -26.51
C ASN A 22 4.15 1.66 -26.98
N GLN A 23 3.45 0.93 -26.10
CA GLN A 23 2.11 0.41 -26.38
C GLN A 23 1.07 1.53 -26.52
N ALA A 24 1.09 2.52 -25.63
CA ALA A 24 0.18 3.67 -25.73
C ALA A 24 0.41 4.45 -27.04
N LYS A 25 1.66 4.66 -27.44
CA LYS A 25 2.02 5.32 -28.71
C LYS A 25 1.50 4.57 -29.93
N ARG A 26 1.48 3.23 -29.92
CA ARG A 26 0.88 2.43 -31.00
C ARG A 26 -0.62 2.70 -31.16
N LEU A 27 -1.31 3.03 -30.06
CA LEU A 27 -2.73 3.31 -30.04
C LEU A 27 -3.05 4.78 -30.38
N PHE A 28 -2.12 5.70 -30.10
CA PHE A 28 -2.27 7.11 -30.47
C PHE A 28 -2.27 7.28 -32.00
N GLY A 29 -3.38 7.75 -32.54
CA GLY A 29 -3.57 7.98 -33.99
C GLY A 29 -4.32 6.87 -34.72
N VAL A 30 -4.69 5.77 -34.05
CA VAL A 30 -5.55 4.73 -34.64
C VAL A 30 -7.02 5.13 -34.50
N PRO A 31 -7.81 5.23 -35.59
CA PRO A 31 -9.24 5.47 -35.50
C PRO A 31 -9.91 4.37 -34.66
N LYS A 32 -10.87 4.70 -33.78
CA LYS A 32 -11.54 3.74 -32.89
C LYS A 32 -12.06 2.46 -33.59
N LYS A 33 -12.42 2.55 -34.88
CA LYS A 33 -12.90 1.42 -35.71
C LYS A 33 -11.79 0.48 -36.22
N LYS A 34 -10.51 0.79 -35.99
CA LYS A 34 -9.32 0.06 -36.48
C LYS A 34 -8.34 -0.32 -35.36
N ILE A 35 -8.79 -0.32 -34.09
CA ILE A 35 -7.92 -0.70 -32.97
C ILE A 35 -7.40 -2.13 -33.23
N PRO A 36 -6.07 -2.32 -33.37
CA PRO A 36 -5.52 -3.64 -33.62
C PRO A 36 -5.78 -4.55 -32.42
N LYS A 37 -5.94 -5.86 -32.67
CA LYS A 37 -5.97 -6.85 -31.59
C LYS A 37 -4.65 -6.79 -30.83
N GLN A 38 -4.73 -6.84 -29.50
CA GLN A 38 -3.56 -6.89 -28.64
C GLN A 38 -2.78 -8.20 -28.87
N THR A 39 -1.46 -8.12 -28.96
CA THR A 39 -0.58 -9.30 -28.96
C THR A 39 -0.50 -9.91 -27.56
N GLN A 40 0.00 -11.14 -27.45
CA GLN A 40 0.23 -11.76 -26.14
C GLN A 40 1.22 -10.96 -25.30
N ARG A 41 2.25 -10.39 -25.95
CA ARG A 41 3.20 -9.46 -25.33
C ARG A 41 2.48 -8.23 -24.76
N GLU A 42 1.55 -7.64 -25.50
CA GLU A 42 0.78 -6.48 -25.05
C GLU A 42 -0.13 -6.81 -23.86
N ILE A 43 -0.81 -7.96 -23.91
CA ILE A 43 -1.65 -8.43 -22.80
C ILE A 43 -0.78 -8.62 -21.54
N TYR A 44 0.39 -9.23 -21.67
CA TYR A 44 1.31 -9.43 -20.55
C TYR A 44 1.76 -8.11 -19.92
N VAL A 45 2.30 -7.20 -20.73
CA VAL A 45 2.77 -5.90 -20.23
C VAL A 45 1.63 -5.12 -19.57
N HIS A 46 0.43 -5.13 -20.16
CA HIS A 46 -0.74 -4.48 -19.57
C HIS A 46 -1.09 -5.06 -18.19
N GLN A 47 -1.07 -6.38 -18.02
CA GLN A 47 -1.36 -7.02 -16.73
C GLN A 47 -0.31 -6.68 -15.66
N VAL A 48 0.98 -6.66 -16.04
CA VAL A 48 2.06 -6.24 -15.14
C VAL A 48 1.92 -4.76 -14.78
N MET A 49 1.59 -3.91 -15.75
CA MET A 49 1.35 -2.48 -15.55
C MET A 49 0.16 -2.20 -14.62
N ASP A 50 -0.95 -2.92 -14.79
CA ASP A 50 -2.11 -2.81 -13.90
C ASP A 50 -1.74 -3.15 -12.46
N SER A 51 -0.99 -4.25 -12.28
CA SER A 51 -0.54 -4.70 -10.96
C SER A 51 0.43 -3.70 -10.32
N PHE A 52 1.32 -3.12 -11.11
CA PHE A 52 2.26 -2.09 -10.66
C PHE A 52 1.55 -0.77 -10.31
N THR A 53 0.56 -0.37 -11.11
CA THR A 53 -0.25 0.83 -10.85
C THR A 53 -1.03 0.69 -9.54
N GLU A 54 -1.58 -0.49 -9.27
CA GLU A 54 -2.27 -0.77 -8.00
C GLU A 54 -1.31 -0.74 -6.79
N LEU A 55 -0.05 -1.17 -6.97
CA LEU A 55 0.99 -1.02 -5.96
C LEU A 55 1.27 0.47 -5.68
N GLN A 56 1.44 1.27 -6.74
CA GLN A 56 1.68 2.71 -6.64
C GLN A 56 0.54 3.43 -5.91
N ARG A 57 -0.72 3.18 -6.30
CA ARG A 57 -1.90 3.75 -5.61
C ARG A 57 -1.94 3.42 -4.12
N THR A 58 -1.43 2.24 -3.74
CA THR A 58 -1.36 1.84 -2.33
C THR A 58 -0.26 2.61 -1.59
N VAL A 59 0.88 2.89 -2.23
CA VAL A 59 1.92 3.76 -1.67
C VAL A 59 1.43 5.19 -1.50
N GLU A 60 0.72 5.74 -2.49
CA GLU A 60 0.07 7.06 -2.38
C GLU A 60 -0.93 7.10 -1.22
N SER A 61 -1.70 6.03 -1.02
CA SER A 61 -2.65 5.90 0.09
C SER A 61 -1.95 5.85 1.46
N LEU A 62 -0.77 5.24 1.54
CA LEU A 62 0.06 5.23 2.76
C LEU A 62 0.60 6.63 3.09
N ASP A 63 1.09 7.36 2.09
CA ASP A 63 1.57 8.73 2.26
C ASP A 63 0.43 9.65 2.71
N MET A 64 -0.73 9.52 2.07
CA MET A 64 -1.93 10.27 2.42
C MET A 64 -2.37 9.99 3.86
N ALA A 65 -2.32 8.73 4.31
CA ALA A 65 -2.64 8.39 5.70
C ALA A 65 -1.63 9.02 6.69
N GLU A 66 -0.33 8.99 6.38
CA GLU A 66 0.72 9.66 7.18
C GLU A 66 0.47 11.18 7.26
N LEU A 67 0.13 11.81 6.13
CA LEU A 67 -0.18 13.23 6.05
C LEU A 67 -1.35 13.59 6.97
N PHE A 68 -2.46 12.85 6.88
CA PHE A 68 -3.63 13.11 7.73
C PHE A 68 -3.33 12.89 9.21
N LEU A 69 -2.53 11.88 9.57
CA LEU A 69 -2.09 11.69 10.96
C LEU A 69 -1.26 12.87 11.50
N LYS A 70 -0.58 13.63 10.62
CA LYS A 70 0.18 14.84 10.96
C LYS A 70 -0.71 16.08 11.08
N SER A 71 -1.74 16.20 10.26
CA SER A 71 -2.59 17.40 10.18
C SER A 71 -4.02 17.14 10.66
N TYR A 72 -4.31 17.38 11.95
CA TYR A 72 -5.70 17.46 12.39
C TYR A 72 -6.30 18.80 11.98
N SER A 73 -7.20 18.80 11.00
CA SER A 73 -8.00 19.98 10.67
C SER A 73 -9.40 19.84 11.24
N VAL A 74 -9.75 20.67 12.23
CA VAL A 74 -11.14 20.76 12.71
C VAL A 74 -11.92 21.57 11.69
N SER A 75 -12.40 20.91 10.63
CA SER A 75 -13.35 21.56 9.74
C SER A 75 -14.60 21.96 10.55
N LYS A 76 -15.22 23.11 10.22
CA LYS A 76 -16.41 23.59 10.95
C LYS A 76 -17.54 22.56 10.97
N SER A 77 -17.67 21.73 9.93
CA SER A 77 -18.72 20.71 9.83
C SER A 77 -18.49 19.51 10.76
N TRP A 78 -17.29 19.37 11.35
CA TRP A 78 -16.94 18.24 12.22
C TRP A 78 -17.14 18.55 13.71
N ARG A 79 -17.20 19.83 14.07
CA ARG A 79 -17.39 20.28 15.46
C ARG A 79 -18.66 19.66 16.05
N GLY A 80 -18.51 19.04 17.21
CA GLY A 80 -19.61 18.44 17.96
C GLY A 80 -20.01 17.03 17.51
N ARG A 81 -19.53 16.55 16.35
CA ARG A 81 -19.81 15.19 15.85
C ARG A 81 -18.65 14.23 16.04
N TYR A 82 -17.43 14.69 15.76
CA TYR A 82 -16.22 13.88 15.86
C TYR A 82 -15.13 14.65 16.60
N ASP A 83 -14.41 13.99 17.49
CA ASP A 83 -13.25 14.57 18.16
C ASP A 83 -11.94 14.19 17.44
N GLN A 84 -10.84 14.73 17.96
CA GLN A 84 -9.49 14.46 17.47
C GLN A 84 -9.10 12.98 17.57
N ASN A 85 -9.67 12.24 18.52
CA ASN A 85 -9.36 10.83 18.72
C ASN A 85 -10.03 9.97 17.66
N HIS A 86 -11.31 10.25 17.33
CA HIS A 86 -12.01 9.59 16.23
C HIS A 86 -11.31 9.84 14.90
N TYR A 87 -10.90 11.10 14.65
CA TYR A 87 -10.13 11.46 13.46
C TYR A 87 -8.82 10.66 13.38
N PHE A 88 -8.06 10.64 14.48
CA PHE A 88 -6.80 9.92 14.53
C PHE A 88 -7.00 8.42 14.34
N GLY A 89 -7.92 7.81 15.08
CA GLY A 89 -8.21 6.38 15.01
C GLY A 89 -8.58 5.94 13.59
N TYR A 90 -9.48 6.68 12.94
CA TYR A 90 -9.88 6.42 11.56
C TYR A 90 -8.70 6.42 10.57
N HIS A 91 -7.84 7.44 10.62
CA HIS A 91 -6.69 7.52 9.73
C HIS A 91 -5.58 6.52 10.09
N TYR A 92 -5.48 6.12 11.36
CA TYR A 92 -4.54 5.10 11.80
C TYR A 92 -4.96 3.71 11.32
N GLU A 93 -6.25 3.39 11.41
CA GLU A 93 -6.83 2.17 10.82
C GLU A 93 -6.60 2.11 9.31
N ALA A 94 -6.85 3.22 8.61
CA ALA A 94 -6.58 3.32 7.18
C ALA A 94 -5.11 3.04 6.86
N TRP A 95 -4.18 3.57 7.66
CA TRP A 95 -2.75 3.28 7.53
C TRP A 95 -2.43 1.79 7.73
N ILE A 96 -2.97 1.14 8.78
CA ILE A 96 -2.78 -0.31 9.02
C ILE A 96 -3.28 -1.14 7.83
N ILE A 97 -4.48 -0.84 7.34
CA ILE A 97 -5.10 -1.56 6.22
C ILE A 97 -4.25 -1.40 4.95
N ASN A 98 -3.82 -0.18 4.64
CA ASN A 98 -2.99 0.09 3.47
C ASN A 98 -1.60 -0.54 3.59
N SER A 99 -1.04 -0.67 4.79
CA SER A 99 0.26 -1.31 5.03
C SER A 99 0.24 -2.79 4.63
N ILE A 100 -0.83 -3.51 4.95
CA ILE A 100 -0.99 -4.90 4.53
C ILE A 100 -1.41 -5.01 3.07
N ARG A 101 -2.28 -4.11 2.60
CA ARG A 101 -2.66 -4.07 1.19
C ARG A 101 -1.42 -3.89 0.30
N LEU A 102 -0.42 -3.12 0.73
CA LEU A 102 0.84 -2.95 0.02
C LEU A 102 1.54 -4.30 -0.19
N TYR A 103 1.62 -5.12 0.86
CA TYR A 103 2.16 -6.48 0.77
C TYR A 103 1.35 -7.38 -0.16
N GLU A 104 0.02 -7.34 -0.07
CA GLU A 104 -0.86 -8.10 -0.96
C GLU A 104 -0.67 -7.68 -2.43
N ARG A 105 -0.52 -6.38 -2.71
CA ARG A 105 -0.20 -5.87 -4.06
C ARG A 105 1.16 -6.31 -4.57
N LEU A 106 2.18 -6.42 -3.70
CA LEU A 106 3.46 -6.99 -4.08
C LEU A 106 3.34 -8.46 -4.52
N LEU A 107 2.56 -9.27 -3.80
CA LEU A 107 2.33 -10.67 -4.19
C LEU A 107 1.61 -10.77 -5.55
N ILE A 108 0.64 -9.89 -5.81
CA ILE A 108 -0.05 -9.81 -7.09
C ILE A 108 0.90 -9.39 -8.21
N LEU A 109 1.79 -8.42 -7.96
CA LEU A 109 2.79 -8.02 -8.94
C LEU A 109 3.74 -9.17 -9.27
N ILE A 110 4.21 -9.92 -8.26
CA ILE A 110 5.03 -11.12 -8.47
C ILE A 110 4.29 -12.17 -9.31
N ASN A 111 3.01 -12.43 -8.99
CA ASN A 111 2.15 -13.32 -9.75
C ASN A 111 2.08 -12.93 -11.23
N SER A 112 1.90 -11.64 -11.50
CA SER A 112 1.83 -11.09 -12.85
C SER A 112 3.18 -11.18 -13.57
N VAL A 113 4.28 -10.73 -12.94
CA VAL A 113 5.62 -10.73 -13.56
C VAL A 113 6.08 -12.15 -13.94
N TYR A 114 5.87 -13.13 -13.07
CA TYR A 114 6.27 -14.51 -13.35
C TYR A 114 5.22 -15.31 -14.13
N TRP A 115 4.09 -14.70 -14.45
CA TRP A 115 2.96 -15.35 -15.12
C TRP A 115 2.59 -16.68 -14.43
N LEU A 116 2.31 -16.63 -13.13
CA LEU A 116 2.02 -17.84 -12.35
C LEU A 116 0.58 -18.35 -12.54
N GLU A 117 -0.28 -17.54 -13.17
CA GLU A 117 -1.69 -17.87 -13.48
C GLU A 117 -2.54 -18.18 -12.24
N ILE A 118 -2.09 -17.72 -11.06
CA ILE A 118 -2.89 -17.79 -9.83
C ILE A 118 -3.97 -16.71 -9.95
N LYS A 119 -5.23 -17.11 -9.73
CA LYS A 119 -6.36 -16.18 -9.73
C LYS A 119 -6.15 -15.13 -8.65
N HIS A 120 -6.40 -13.86 -8.97
CA HIS A 120 -6.14 -12.73 -8.07
C HIS A 120 -6.71 -12.90 -6.65
N LYS A 121 -7.88 -13.53 -6.50
CA LYS A 121 -8.53 -13.79 -5.20
C LYS A 121 -7.82 -14.87 -4.35
N ASP A 122 -7.04 -15.72 -4.99
CA ASP A 122 -6.36 -16.87 -4.39
C ASP A 122 -4.86 -16.59 -4.19
N VAL A 123 -4.36 -15.43 -4.66
CA VAL A 123 -2.96 -15.00 -4.45
C VAL A 123 -2.70 -14.83 -2.96
N SER A 124 -1.79 -15.65 -2.43
CA SER A 124 -1.33 -15.60 -1.05
C SER A 124 0.17 -15.86 -0.99
N TYR A 125 0.81 -15.51 0.13
CA TYR A 125 2.22 -15.79 0.33
C TYR A 125 2.55 -17.27 0.09
N LYS A 126 1.71 -18.17 0.63
CA LYS A 126 1.90 -19.62 0.50
C LYS A 126 1.88 -20.05 -0.96
N GLU A 127 0.85 -19.66 -1.70
CA GLU A 127 0.72 -20.01 -3.13
C GLU A 127 1.89 -19.49 -3.97
N ILE A 128 2.37 -18.28 -3.67
CA ILE A 128 3.53 -17.69 -4.36
C ILE A 128 4.83 -18.41 -3.98
N ALA A 129 5.04 -18.68 -2.69
CA ALA A 129 6.26 -19.28 -2.17
C ALA A 129 6.45 -20.74 -2.60
N ASP A 130 5.34 -21.48 -2.68
CA ASP A 130 5.33 -22.89 -3.08
C ASP A 130 5.37 -23.07 -4.61
N HIS A 131 5.20 -21.99 -5.38
CA HIS A 131 5.09 -22.08 -6.84
C HIS A 131 6.43 -22.51 -7.49
N PRO A 132 6.44 -23.55 -8.37
CA PRO A 132 7.67 -24.07 -8.98
C PRO A 132 8.53 -23.02 -9.71
N LYS A 133 7.89 -22.08 -10.43
CA LYS A 133 8.58 -20.98 -11.13
C LYS A 133 9.38 -20.03 -10.21
N LEU A 134 9.05 -19.97 -8.93
CA LEU A 134 9.77 -19.13 -7.96
C LEU A 134 10.87 -19.87 -7.20
N ARG A 135 10.91 -21.20 -7.30
CA ARG A 135 11.88 -22.00 -6.55
C ARG A 135 13.31 -21.60 -6.92
N GLY A 136 14.09 -21.18 -5.92
CA GLY A 136 15.49 -20.80 -6.08
C GLY A 136 15.72 -19.40 -6.67
N THR A 137 14.68 -18.63 -6.96
CA THR A 137 14.83 -17.26 -7.46
C THR A 137 15.23 -16.30 -6.34
N ASP A 138 15.89 -15.20 -6.71
CA ASP A 138 16.20 -14.14 -5.75
C ASP A 138 14.93 -13.42 -5.27
N THR A 139 13.90 -13.33 -6.11
CA THR A 139 12.57 -12.83 -5.71
C THR A 139 12.02 -13.61 -4.54
N LEU A 140 12.07 -14.95 -4.54
CA LEU A 140 11.59 -15.76 -3.42
C LEU A 140 12.41 -15.54 -2.15
N LYS A 141 13.74 -15.44 -2.27
CA LYS A 141 14.62 -15.17 -1.12
C LYS A 141 14.29 -13.83 -0.47
N VAL A 142 14.09 -12.79 -1.27
CA VAL A 142 13.73 -11.45 -0.79
C VAL A 142 12.31 -11.48 -0.21
N LEU A 143 11.35 -12.10 -0.89
CA LEU A 143 9.97 -12.23 -0.42
C LEU A 143 9.90 -12.87 0.96
N ASN A 144 10.67 -13.92 1.23
CA ASN A 144 10.70 -14.58 2.54
C ASN A 144 11.17 -13.64 3.67
N LYS A 145 12.17 -12.80 3.38
CA LYS A 145 12.64 -11.78 4.35
C LYS A 145 11.56 -10.73 4.61
N VAL A 146 10.92 -10.25 3.53
CA VAL A 146 9.84 -9.26 3.61
C VAL A 146 8.64 -9.82 4.38
N HIS A 147 8.22 -11.05 4.09
CA HIS A 147 7.11 -11.71 4.79
C HIS A 147 7.36 -11.79 6.30
N GLY A 148 8.57 -12.18 6.70
CA GLY A 148 8.97 -12.20 8.11
C GLY A 148 8.85 -10.84 8.79
N ALA A 149 9.30 -9.77 8.13
CA ALA A 149 9.23 -8.40 8.66
C ALA A 149 7.78 -7.88 8.79
N ILE A 150 6.89 -8.24 7.87
CA ILE A 150 5.50 -7.75 7.81
C ILE A 150 4.56 -8.55 8.74
N SER A 151 4.96 -9.73 9.20
CA SER A 151 4.15 -10.60 10.06
C SER A 151 3.58 -9.89 11.32
N ASN A 152 4.34 -8.98 11.93
CA ASN A 152 3.89 -8.17 13.07
C ASN A 152 2.72 -7.24 12.72
N LEU A 153 2.74 -6.64 11.52
CA LEU A 153 1.64 -5.78 11.04
C LEU A 153 0.38 -6.59 10.74
N GLN A 154 0.53 -7.87 10.37
CA GLN A 154 -0.60 -8.75 10.10
C GLN A 154 -1.43 -9.00 11.36
N GLY A 155 -0.78 -9.15 12.51
CA GLY A 155 -1.44 -9.25 13.82
C GLY A 155 -2.25 -7.98 14.15
N ALA A 156 -1.68 -6.81 13.88
CA ALA A 156 -2.36 -5.53 14.06
C ALA A 156 -3.60 -5.40 13.15
N LYS A 157 -3.48 -5.76 11.86
CA LYS A 157 -4.62 -5.83 10.92
C LYS A 157 -5.72 -6.74 11.46
N ASN A 158 -5.38 -7.97 11.83
CA ASN A 158 -6.37 -8.94 12.31
C ASN A 158 -7.09 -8.39 13.55
N SER A 159 -6.40 -7.72 14.45
CA SER A 159 -7.03 -7.06 15.60
C SER A 159 -8.01 -5.97 15.17
N VAL A 160 -7.66 -5.11 14.22
CA VAL A 160 -8.57 -4.06 13.70
C VAL A 160 -9.80 -4.69 13.04
N PHE A 161 -9.62 -5.69 12.19
CA PHE A 161 -10.73 -6.36 11.49
C PHE A 161 -11.64 -7.15 12.43
N HIS A 162 -11.10 -7.84 13.43
CA HIS A 162 -11.89 -8.63 14.37
C HIS A 162 -12.57 -7.80 15.47
N ARG A 163 -11.98 -6.67 15.87
CA ARG A 163 -12.57 -5.78 16.88
C ARG A 163 -13.47 -4.69 16.30
N TYR A 164 -13.58 -4.59 14.96
CA TYR A 164 -14.25 -3.53 14.22
C TYR A 164 -13.74 -2.10 14.49
N ALA A 165 -12.67 -1.98 15.27
CA ALA A 165 -12.04 -0.72 15.65
C ALA A 165 -10.60 -0.96 16.13
N TYR A 166 -9.73 0.00 15.89
CA TYR A 166 -8.43 0.10 16.52
C TYR A 166 -8.60 0.36 18.02
N SER A 167 -7.98 -0.48 18.83
CA SER A 167 -7.93 -0.34 20.29
C SER A 167 -6.48 -0.29 20.71
N ASP A 168 -6.14 0.81 21.37
CA ASP A 168 -4.83 1.09 21.92
C ASP A 168 -5.05 1.60 23.35
N PRO A 169 -4.46 0.95 24.36
CA PRO A 169 -4.70 1.30 25.76
C PRO A 169 -4.46 2.78 26.08
N GLU A 170 -3.47 3.41 25.43
CA GLU A 170 -3.16 4.82 25.65
C GLU A 170 -4.23 5.72 25.02
N LEU A 171 -4.69 5.39 23.80
CA LEU A 171 -5.79 6.11 23.14
C LEU A 171 -7.11 5.92 23.89
N ASP A 172 -7.36 4.71 24.39
CA ASP A 172 -8.54 4.36 25.17
C ASP A 172 -8.58 5.15 26.49
N GLU A 173 -7.42 5.38 27.11
CA GLU A 173 -7.32 6.23 28.29
C GLU A 173 -7.62 7.71 27.97
N ILE A 174 -7.10 8.23 26.86
CA ILE A 174 -7.43 9.59 26.40
C ILE A 174 -8.94 9.70 26.10
N ASN A 175 -9.53 8.67 25.50
CA ASN A 175 -10.97 8.59 25.25
C ASN A 175 -11.79 8.66 26.54
N LYS A 176 -11.34 7.99 27.62
CA LYS A 176 -12.00 8.08 28.94
C LYS A 176 -12.00 9.51 29.47
N TYR A 177 -10.88 10.24 29.41
CA TYR A 177 -10.85 11.64 29.83
C TYR A 177 -11.74 12.55 28.98
N ASN A 178 -11.77 12.34 27.66
CA ASN A 178 -12.69 13.07 26.77
C ASN A 178 -14.16 12.78 27.10
N PHE A 179 -14.50 11.53 27.44
CA PHE A 179 -15.83 11.15 27.88
C PHE A 179 -16.21 11.84 29.20
N LEU A 180 -15.33 11.81 30.21
CA LEU A 180 -15.54 12.51 31.47
C LEU A 180 -15.73 14.01 31.25
N ALA A 181 -14.90 14.64 30.41
CA ALA A 181 -15.02 16.06 30.10
C ALA A 181 -16.38 16.43 29.46
N ARG A 182 -16.95 15.56 28.61
CA ARG A 182 -18.26 15.79 27.98
C ARG A 182 -19.43 15.73 28.97
N ASN A 183 -19.27 14.95 30.03
CA ASN A 183 -20.32 14.67 31.02
C ASN A 183 -20.07 15.40 32.36
N SER A 184 -19.10 16.30 32.41
CA SER A 184 -18.78 17.12 33.59
C SER A 184 -19.12 18.58 33.33
N GLU A 185 -19.20 19.38 34.39
CA GLU A 185 -19.45 20.83 34.33
C GLU A 185 -18.34 21.62 35.03
N GLY A 186 -18.31 22.93 34.81
CA GLY A 186 -17.39 23.86 35.46
C GLY A 186 -15.91 23.46 35.33
N GLU A 187 -15.18 23.55 36.45
CA GLU A 187 -13.74 23.31 36.52
C GLU A 187 -13.36 21.86 36.15
N GLN A 188 -14.15 20.86 36.55
CA GLN A 188 -13.87 19.45 36.27
C GLN A 188 -13.83 19.17 34.77
N LYS A 189 -14.78 19.73 34.02
CA LYS A 189 -14.79 19.65 32.54
C LYS A 189 -13.51 20.20 31.94
N GLU A 190 -13.04 21.34 32.43
CA GLU A 190 -11.84 21.99 31.92
C GLU A 190 -10.58 21.18 32.26
N GLN A 191 -10.47 20.66 33.48
CA GLN A 191 -9.38 19.78 33.89
C GLN A 191 -9.30 18.52 33.03
N PHE A 192 -10.39 17.76 32.88
CA PHE A 192 -10.40 16.54 32.05
C PHE A 192 -10.08 16.83 30.58
N SER A 193 -10.66 17.91 30.01
CA SER A 193 -10.38 18.32 28.64
C SER A 193 -8.91 18.69 28.44
N ARG A 194 -8.31 19.40 29.41
CA ARG A 194 -6.89 19.77 29.38
C ARG A 194 -6.00 18.54 29.48
N PHE A 195 -6.29 17.60 30.39
CA PHE A 195 -5.54 16.35 30.52
C PHE A 195 -5.58 15.52 29.22
N ALA A 196 -6.76 15.31 28.65
CA ALA A 196 -6.90 14.57 27.39
C ALA A 196 -6.08 15.21 26.26
N LYS A 197 -6.20 16.54 26.07
CA LYS A 197 -5.45 17.29 25.05
C LYS A 197 -3.94 17.21 25.26
N LEU A 198 -3.48 17.36 26.50
CA LEU A 198 -2.05 17.29 26.83
C LEU A 198 -1.51 15.90 26.53
N LYS A 199 -2.23 14.85 26.97
CA LYS A 199 -1.82 13.46 26.78
C LYS A 199 -1.75 13.08 25.30
N MET A 200 -2.77 13.48 24.54
CA MET A 200 -2.82 13.29 23.10
C MET A 200 -1.66 14.01 22.38
N ARG A 201 -1.42 15.29 22.72
CA ARG A 201 -0.45 16.13 22.01
C ARG A 201 1.01 15.80 22.36
N LEU A 202 1.32 15.53 23.63
CA LEU A 202 2.70 15.41 24.09
C LEU A 202 3.23 13.98 24.06
N PHE A 203 2.37 12.98 24.30
CA PHE A 203 2.81 11.59 24.43
C PHE A 203 2.36 10.76 23.22
N TYR A 204 1.06 10.72 22.98
CA TYR A 204 0.50 9.76 22.03
C TYR A 204 0.80 10.10 20.56
N LEU A 205 0.44 11.31 20.10
CA LEU A 205 0.64 11.71 18.70
C LEU A 205 2.11 11.67 18.25
N PRO A 206 3.09 12.19 19.02
CA PRO A 206 4.50 12.16 18.60
C PRO A 206 5.08 10.75 18.52
N GLN A 207 4.62 9.82 19.38
CA GLN A 207 5.03 8.43 19.33
C GLN A 207 4.46 7.73 18.10
N LYS A 208 3.15 7.79 17.91
CA LYS A 208 2.48 7.11 16.79
C LYS A 208 2.88 7.65 15.42
N ARG A 209 3.10 8.96 15.29
CA ARG A 209 3.63 9.55 14.05
C ARG A 209 5.03 9.04 13.72
N ARG A 210 5.88 8.86 14.72
CA ARG A 210 7.21 8.26 14.53
C ARG A 210 7.12 6.79 14.15
N GLU A 211 6.26 6.03 14.82
CA GLU A 211 5.96 4.63 14.48
C GLU A 211 5.55 4.49 13.01
N VAL A 212 4.56 5.27 12.57
CA VAL A 212 4.05 5.27 11.18
C VAL A 212 5.14 5.65 10.19
N ALA A 213 5.89 6.72 10.45
CA ALA A 213 6.96 7.16 9.55
C ALA A 213 8.07 6.09 9.42
N ASN A 214 8.48 5.47 10.52
CA ASN A 214 9.49 4.42 10.52
C ASN A 214 9.00 3.17 9.79
N ASN A 215 7.77 2.75 10.04
CA ASN A 215 7.17 1.59 9.37
C ASN A 215 6.99 1.85 7.87
N ASN A 216 6.60 3.06 7.45
CA ASN A 216 6.55 3.44 6.04
C ASN A 216 7.92 3.31 5.37
N ILE A 217 9.01 3.75 6.04
CA ILE A 217 10.38 3.60 5.52
C ILE A 217 10.73 2.13 5.31
N GLU A 218 10.45 1.26 6.29
CA GLU A 218 10.76 -0.17 6.18
C GLU A 218 9.89 -0.88 5.14
N LEU A 219 8.61 -0.53 5.04
CA LEU A 219 7.71 -1.04 4.00
C LEU A 219 8.20 -0.67 2.60
N LEU A 220 8.63 0.58 2.40
CA LEU A 220 9.16 1.02 1.10
C LEU A 220 10.50 0.35 0.76
N LYS A 221 11.40 0.19 1.74
CA LYS A 221 12.63 -0.60 1.53
C LYS A 221 12.31 -2.04 1.10
N ALA A 222 11.28 -2.65 1.68
CA ALA A 222 10.84 -3.99 1.30
C ALA A 222 10.26 -4.03 -0.12
N VAL A 223 9.49 -3.01 -0.53
CA VAL A 223 9.01 -2.84 -1.90
C VAL A 223 10.19 -2.74 -2.87
N ASP A 224 11.12 -1.81 -2.63
CA ASP A 224 12.28 -1.60 -3.50
C ASP A 224 13.10 -2.89 -3.66
N ALA A 225 13.37 -3.59 -2.55
CA ALA A 225 14.11 -4.83 -2.56
C ALA A 225 13.45 -5.91 -3.44
N ILE A 226 12.12 -5.97 -3.48
CA ILE A 226 11.40 -6.88 -4.37
C ILE A 226 11.50 -6.40 -5.81
N LEU A 227 11.21 -5.12 -6.09
CA LEU A 227 11.22 -4.56 -7.45
C LEU A 227 12.57 -4.74 -8.15
N GLU A 228 13.68 -4.61 -7.43
CA GLU A 228 15.04 -4.88 -7.93
C GLU A 228 15.23 -6.32 -8.45
N THR A 229 14.42 -7.28 -7.99
CA THR A 229 14.48 -8.67 -8.45
C THR A 229 13.58 -8.97 -9.66
N LEU A 230 12.68 -8.05 -10.04
CA LEU A 230 11.62 -8.32 -11.01
C LEU A 230 12.00 -8.02 -12.46
N GLU A 231 13.03 -7.21 -12.69
CA GLU A 231 13.44 -6.80 -14.04
C GLU A 231 13.79 -8.00 -14.94
N ARG A 232 14.69 -8.87 -14.46
CA ARG A 232 15.13 -10.03 -15.23
C ARG A 232 13.99 -10.99 -15.59
N PRO A 233 13.14 -11.46 -14.66
CA PRO A 233 12.02 -12.33 -15.01
C PRO A 233 11.00 -11.63 -15.91
N TYR A 234 10.75 -10.33 -15.70
CA TYR A 234 9.87 -9.53 -16.56
C TYR A 234 10.33 -9.51 -18.01
N VAL A 235 11.55 -9.04 -18.26
CA VAL A 235 12.15 -8.97 -19.61
C VAL A 235 12.21 -10.35 -20.25
N LYS A 236 12.66 -11.36 -19.50
CA LYS A 236 12.74 -12.74 -20.00
C LYS A 236 11.39 -13.25 -20.49
N HIS A 237 10.31 -13.06 -19.73
CA HIS A 237 9.00 -13.53 -20.16
C HIS A 237 8.45 -12.68 -21.31
N ARG A 238 8.53 -11.35 -21.21
CA ARG A 238 8.12 -10.41 -22.25
C ARG A 238 8.71 -10.77 -23.61
N ASP A 239 10.00 -11.05 -23.66
CA ASP A 239 10.73 -11.30 -24.91
C ASP A 239 10.47 -12.71 -25.49
N THR A 240 9.97 -13.65 -24.67
CA THR A 240 9.52 -14.97 -25.16
C THR A 240 8.14 -14.93 -25.82
N LEU A 241 7.38 -13.84 -25.63
CA LEU A 241 6.07 -13.67 -26.23
C LEU A 241 6.25 -13.03 -27.61
N GLU A 242 5.85 -13.74 -28.67
CA GLU A 242 5.98 -13.27 -30.04
C GLU A 242 5.25 -11.93 -30.27
N ASP A 243 5.96 -10.98 -30.89
CA ASP A 243 5.32 -9.84 -31.56
C ASP A 243 4.69 -10.35 -32.86
N ASN A 244 3.46 -10.83 -32.78
CA ASN A 244 2.67 -11.27 -33.95
C ASN A 244 2.25 -10.11 -34.88
N SER A 245 2.97 -8.99 -34.88
CA SER A 245 2.76 -7.84 -35.75
C SER A 245 3.35 -8.01 -37.16
N GLN A 246 3.95 -9.17 -37.50
CA GLN A 246 4.47 -9.46 -38.85
C GLN A 246 3.81 -10.63 -39.61
N VAL A 247 2.74 -11.25 -39.11
CA VAL A 247 2.00 -12.26 -39.90
C VAL A 247 0.83 -11.59 -40.60
N GLY A 248 1.12 -10.93 -41.72
CA GLY A 248 0.13 -10.23 -42.53
C GLY A 248 0.74 -9.36 -43.63
N LYS A 249 1.61 -9.94 -44.45
CA LYS A 249 1.87 -9.48 -45.82
C LYS A 249 1.40 -10.54 -46.78
#